data_AF-A0AA97G7M6-F1
#
_entry.id   AF-A0AA97G7M6-F1
#
_cell.length_a   1.000
_cell.length_b   1.000
_cell.length_c   1.000
_cell.angle_alpha   90.00
_cell.angle_beta   90.00
_cell.angle_gamma   90.00
#
_symmetry.space_group_name_H-M   'P 1'
#
loop_
_entity.id
_entity.type
_entity.pdbx_description
1 polymer ?
#
loop_
_entity_poly.entity_id
_entity_poly.type
_entity_poly.pdbx_seq_one_letter_code
_entity_poly.pdbx_strand_id
1 'polypeptide(L)'
;MARKELLVCGKLYRSVESACDAFNIPSYVYRSRVAKGMSTEEALSAPYSGRSKPLCVDGMEFSTITEACEYFDVSRTVYCERIKNGLSVEQALMPVDKRFVRNSKDSVVIEGSSYSSVKEACSVYGISTTSVRKRMKGGMTLEQALVTPKNESNGIVFRGEHFESQKSFIDSVLDSSPFSRATLNVRIANLRSGGALDDIALEEIVYGKKTIVDRGGWLYRLTDSVTKLSYIGITTRTVRERWASHISEANQAEAASPLKRAIRENGAESFKVEELFFAFCNKDLKQIEKTFIEEEGTAYPNGLNSIVGGSLGALDSSLISYKGQDFKSVADLARNNGRSPITVRQRIRAGMSIEEAVDRPADHSIVFRGVIYRDQSDLAASFGLSATTLRGRLSNGLSLDEALEEWRTGTCKICGVEFTRKRRVHIYCSDKCKWKAKNDGYKSGIKSKISIVYDGVVYESVSQFAKEYGIERTSFKNFLSRGLSIEEALNKCRLKDHLKSFSAEIICSRKGGKITKSDMFKSFESWASENSITVSYQKQAFTKGMVSLGWRHGRILSEHYWLDVEFV
;
A
#
# COMPACT_ATOMS: atom_id res chain seq x y z
N MET A 1 -7.30 71.63 -17.41
CA MET A 1 -8.58 71.32 -16.73
C MET A 1 -9.04 72.57 -16.02
N ALA A 2 -10.24 73.08 -16.34
CA ALA A 2 -10.75 74.33 -15.78
C ALA A 2 -10.78 74.29 -14.24
N ARG A 3 -10.21 75.30 -13.58
CA ARG A 3 -10.34 75.45 -12.12
C ARG A 3 -11.81 75.74 -11.83
N LYS A 4 -12.50 74.76 -11.24
CA LYS A 4 -13.92 74.88 -10.89
C LYS A 4 -14.01 75.71 -9.62
N GLU A 5 -14.29 77.00 -9.76
CA GLU A 5 -14.59 77.88 -8.64
C GLU A 5 -15.87 77.38 -7.94
N LEU A 6 -15.86 77.33 -6.61
CA LEU A 6 -17.00 76.85 -5.81
C LEU A 6 -17.65 78.02 -5.10
N LEU A 7 -18.94 78.25 -5.41
CA LEU A 7 -19.79 79.14 -4.64
C LEU A 7 -20.38 78.35 -3.47
N VAL A 8 -20.08 78.76 -2.24
CA VAL A 8 -20.59 78.13 -1.01
C VAL A 8 -21.13 79.23 -0.11
N CYS A 9 -22.42 79.20 0.20
CA CYS A 9 -23.10 80.22 1.02
C CYS A 9 -22.86 81.67 0.54
N GLY A 10 -22.84 81.90 -0.77
CA GLY A 10 -22.65 83.22 -1.38
C GLY A 10 -21.20 83.73 -1.44
N LYS A 11 -20.21 82.94 -1.00
CA LYS A 11 -18.78 83.24 -1.14
C LYS A 11 -18.11 82.34 -2.18
N LEU A 12 -17.29 82.93 -3.04
CA LEU A 12 -16.59 82.21 -4.11
C LEU A 12 -15.20 81.75 -3.63
N TYR A 13 -14.97 80.44 -3.68
CA TYR A 13 -13.70 79.82 -3.34
C TYR A 13 -12.99 79.33 -4.61
N ARG A 14 -11.69 79.64 -4.70
CA ARG A 14 -10.85 79.31 -5.87
C ARG A 14 -10.60 77.81 -6.07
N SER A 15 -10.86 76.98 -5.04
CA SER A 15 -10.77 75.51 -5.10
C SER A 15 -11.52 74.85 -3.95
N VAL A 16 -11.78 73.55 -4.09
CA VAL A 16 -12.34 72.70 -3.02
C VAL A 16 -11.45 72.73 -1.78
N GLU A 17 -10.14 72.67 -1.96
CA GLU A 17 -9.16 72.70 -0.87
C GLU A 17 -9.27 74.01 -0.09
N SER A 18 -9.35 75.15 -0.79
CA SER A 18 -9.51 76.46 -0.15
C SER A 18 -10.82 76.60 0.63
N ALA A 19 -11.88 75.90 0.19
CA ALA A 19 -13.14 75.84 0.92
C ALA A 19 -13.03 74.92 2.14
N CYS A 20 -12.43 73.73 2.01
CA CYS A 20 -12.24 72.81 3.14
C CYS A 20 -11.41 73.41 4.27
N ASP A 21 -10.34 74.16 3.92
CA ASP A 21 -9.48 74.85 4.88
C ASP A 21 -10.26 75.94 5.65
N ALA A 22 -11.10 76.70 4.94
CA ALA A 22 -11.93 77.74 5.55
C ALA A 22 -12.97 77.20 6.54
N PHE A 23 -13.45 75.96 6.32
CA PHE A 23 -14.41 75.26 7.18
C PHE A 23 -13.74 74.30 8.17
N ASN A 24 -12.40 74.29 8.23
CA ASN A 24 -11.58 73.48 9.13
C ASN A 24 -11.90 71.97 9.09
N ILE A 25 -12.09 71.43 7.88
CA ILE A 25 -12.27 69.99 7.67
C ILE A 25 -11.22 69.43 6.71
N PRO A 26 -10.69 68.21 6.94
CA PRO A 26 -9.77 67.60 5.99
C PRO A 26 -10.42 67.32 4.64
N SER A 27 -9.72 67.62 3.54
CA SER A 27 -10.26 67.49 2.18
C SER A 27 -10.76 66.08 1.81
N TYR A 28 -10.20 65.02 2.42
CA TYR A 28 -10.68 63.65 2.21
C TYR A 28 -12.06 63.39 2.85
N VAL A 29 -12.37 64.05 3.96
CA VAL A 29 -13.67 63.95 4.65
C VAL A 29 -14.75 64.60 3.78
N TYR A 30 -14.47 65.79 3.24
CA TYR A 30 -15.34 66.46 2.28
C TYR A 30 -15.62 65.56 1.06
N ARG A 31 -14.57 65.02 0.42
CA ARG A 31 -14.73 64.14 -0.77
C ARG A 31 -15.57 62.90 -0.45
N SER A 32 -15.38 62.29 0.72
CA SER A 32 -16.17 61.14 1.16
C SER A 32 -17.64 61.49 1.38
N ARG A 33 -17.94 62.67 1.94
CA ARG A 33 -19.32 63.16 2.16
C ARG A 33 -20.03 63.41 0.84
N VAL A 34 -19.39 64.09 -0.10
CA VAL A 34 -19.97 64.34 -1.43
C VAL A 34 -20.18 63.04 -2.21
N ALA A 35 -19.24 62.08 -2.13
CA ALA A 35 -19.42 60.77 -2.75
C ALA A 35 -20.61 59.98 -2.19
N LYS A 36 -21.04 60.29 -0.97
CA LYS A 36 -22.25 59.75 -0.32
C LYS A 36 -23.53 60.54 -0.64
N GLY A 37 -23.45 61.48 -1.58
CA GLY A 37 -24.60 62.25 -2.07
C GLY A 37 -24.91 63.52 -1.28
N MET A 38 -24.05 63.91 -0.32
CA MET A 38 -24.23 65.14 0.46
C MET A 38 -23.95 66.37 -0.42
N SER A 39 -24.73 67.43 -0.25
CA SER A 39 -24.48 68.69 -0.96
C SER A 39 -23.14 69.31 -0.54
N THR A 40 -22.53 70.13 -1.40
CA THR A 40 -21.26 70.80 -1.10
C THR A 40 -21.32 71.60 0.21
N GLU A 41 -22.41 72.32 0.43
CA GLU A 41 -22.60 73.20 1.59
C GLU A 41 -22.78 72.38 2.87
N GLU A 42 -23.57 71.32 2.82
CA GLU A 42 -23.77 70.39 3.94
C GLU A 42 -22.49 69.60 4.25
N ALA A 43 -21.75 69.19 3.22
CA ALA A 43 -20.49 68.45 3.37
C ALA A 43 -19.40 69.28 4.07
N LEU A 44 -19.37 70.59 3.83
CA LEU A 44 -18.44 71.53 4.46
C LEU A 44 -18.87 71.94 5.87
N SER A 45 -20.18 72.07 6.13
CA SER A 45 -20.70 72.58 7.40
C SER A 45 -20.97 71.49 8.46
N ALA A 46 -21.04 70.21 8.09
CA ALA A 46 -21.29 69.13 9.04
C ALA A 46 -20.13 68.94 10.06
N PRO A 47 -20.44 68.79 11.37
CA PRO A 47 -19.44 68.72 12.43
C PRO A 47 -18.47 67.56 12.22
N TYR A 48 -17.19 67.80 12.51
CA TYR A 48 -16.11 66.83 12.38
C TYR A 48 -15.39 66.65 13.73
N SER A 49 -15.61 65.52 14.40
CA SER A 49 -14.97 65.17 15.68
C SER A 49 -13.86 64.14 15.45
N GLY A 50 -12.61 64.61 15.31
CA GLY A 50 -11.45 63.77 15.00
C GLY A 50 -10.79 63.05 16.19
N ARG A 51 -11.53 62.41 17.11
CA ARG A 51 -10.91 61.58 18.17
C ARG A 51 -11.67 60.26 18.40
N SER A 52 -10.90 59.17 18.50
CA SER A 52 -11.35 57.81 18.82
C SER A 52 -11.96 57.76 20.23
N LYS A 53 -13.05 57.00 20.43
CA LYS A 53 -13.62 56.78 21.77
C LYS A 53 -12.61 56.00 22.65
N PRO A 54 -12.47 56.35 23.95
CA PRO A 54 -11.64 55.60 24.89
C PRO A 54 -12.14 54.15 25.02
N LEU A 55 -11.22 53.22 25.21
CA LEU A 55 -11.47 51.79 25.39
C LEU A 55 -11.23 51.42 26.86
N CYS A 56 -12.22 50.79 27.51
CA CYS A 56 -12.06 50.25 28.86
C CYS A 56 -11.85 48.73 28.79
N VAL A 57 -10.80 48.23 29.44
CA VAL A 57 -10.46 46.79 29.53
C VAL A 57 -10.04 46.50 30.97
N ASP A 58 -10.77 45.62 31.66
CA ASP A 58 -10.49 45.21 33.05
C ASP A 58 -10.37 46.39 34.05
N GLY A 59 -11.22 47.40 33.88
CA GLY A 59 -11.23 48.60 34.73
C GLY A 59 -10.15 49.64 34.41
N MET A 60 -9.32 49.42 33.39
CA MET A 60 -8.33 50.38 32.89
C MET A 60 -8.83 51.08 31.63
N GLU A 61 -8.71 52.42 31.59
CA GLU A 61 -9.07 53.23 30.42
C GLU A 61 -7.85 53.50 29.54
N PHE A 62 -7.96 53.13 28.26
CA PHE A 62 -6.97 53.40 27.22
C PHE A 62 -7.51 54.42 26.23
N SER A 63 -6.69 55.38 25.82
CA SER A 63 -7.07 56.39 24.84
C SER A 63 -7.20 55.82 23.42
N THR A 64 -6.48 54.72 23.13
CA THR A 64 -6.53 54.03 21.84
C THR A 64 -6.34 52.52 21.97
N ILE A 65 -6.80 51.77 20.96
CA ILE A 65 -6.57 50.32 20.84
C ILE A 65 -5.07 49.99 20.76
N THR A 66 -4.26 50.90 20.20
CA THR A 66 -2.80 50.72 20.11
C THR A 66 -2.17 50.72 21.50
N GLU A 67 -2.57 51.67 22.34
CA GLU A 67 -2.09 51.79 23.72
C GLU A 67 -2.47 50.54 24.53
N ALA A 68 -3.71 50.05 24.37
CA ALA A 68 -4.14 48.80 24.99
C ALA A 68 -3.32 47.59 24.49
N CYS A 69 -3.07 47.49 23.18
CA CYS A 69 -2.29 46.41 22.58
C CYS A 69 -0.84 46.39 23.08
N GLU A 70 -0.21 47.56 23.25
CA GLU A 70 1.15 47.70 23.79
C GLU A 70 1.20 47.32 25.27
N TYR A 71 0.21 47.75 26.06
CA TYR A 71 0.13 47.42 27.49
C TYR A 71 -0.02 45.91 27.74
N PHE A 72 -0.86 45.23 26.96
CA PHE A 72 -1.09 43.77 27.10
C PHE A 72 -0.11 42.90 26.29
N ASP A 73 0.92 43.49 25.67
CA ASP A 73 1.92 42.81 24.83
C ASP A 73 1.29 41.95 23.70
N VAL A 74 0.27 42.51 23.05
CA VAL A 74 -0.41 41.88 21.90
C VAL A 74 -0.18 42.73 20.66
N SER A 75 0.42 42.14 19.62
CA SER A 75 0.56 42.82 18.33
C SER A 75 -0.81 43.22 17.77
N ARG A 76 -0.91 44.45 17.23
CA ARG A 76 -2.13 44.96 16.57
C ARG A 76 -2.65 44.01 15.48
N THR A 77 -1.76 43.30 14.79
CA THR A 77 -2.13 42.29 13.79
C THR A 77 -2.86 41.11 14.42
N VAL A 78 -2.35 40.61 15.55
CA VAL A 78 -2.94 39.51 16.31
C VAL A 78 -4.29 39.93 16.91
N TYR A 79 -4.38 41.15 17.45
CA TYR A 79 -5.63 41.71 17.94
C TYR A 79 -6.70 41.76 16.83
N CYS A 80 -6.37 42.33 15.67
CA CYS A 80 -7.30 42.40 14.53
C CYS A 80 -7.75 41.01 14.06
N GLU A 81 -6.86 40.02 14.06
CA GLU A 81 -7.20 38.65 13.68
C GLU A 81 -8.12 37.97 14.71
N ARG A 82 -7.88 38.18 16.01
CA ARG A 82 -8.74 37.68 17.10
C ARG A 82 -10.15 38.27 17.04
N ILE A 83 -10.28 39.57 16.79
CA ILE A 83 -11.58 40.24 16.61
C ILE A 83 -12.31 39.71 15.36
N LYS A 84 -11.59 39.51 14.25
CA LYS A 84 -12.18 38.90 13.03
C LYS A 84 -12.68 37.49 13.27
N ASN A 85 -12.06 36.75 14.19
CA ASN A 85 -12.47 35.41 14.61
C ASN A 85 -13.57 35.43 15.70
N GLY A 86 -14.15 36.60 16.00
CA GLY A 86 -15.33 36.73 16.86
C GLY A 86 -15.05 36.83 18.36
N LEU A 87 -13.79 37.06 18.77
CA LEU A 87 -13.46 37.30 20.18
C LEU A 87 -13.91 38.70 20.62
N SER A 88 -14.28 38.83 21.89
CA SER A 88 -14.49 40.14 22.50
C SER A 88 -13.17 40.92 22.61
N VAL A 89 -13.26 42.24 22.81
CA VAL A 89 -12.07 43.12 22.93
C VAL A 89 -11.18 42.70 24.08
N GLU A 90 -11.76 42.35 25.22
CA GLU A 90 -11.06 41.85 26.40
C GLU A 90 -10.34 40.52 26.10
N GLN A 91 -11.05 39.55 25.53
CA GLN A 91 -10.46 38.25 25.14
C GLN A 91 -9.39 38.39 24.06
N ALA A 92 -9.51 39.39 23.18
CA ALA A 92 -8.52 39.63 22.13
C ALA A 92 -7.20 40.18 22.69
N LEU A 93 -7.24 40.89 23.82
CA LEU A 93 -6.08 41.47 24.50
C LEU A 93 -5.48 40.54 25.57
N MET A 94 -6.24 39.59 26.12
CA MET A 94 -5.74 38.62 27.10
C MET A 94 -5.06 37.38 26.46
N PRO A 95 -4.20 36.65 27.21
CA PRO A 95 -3.62 35.39 26.75
C PRO A 95 -4.69 34.30 26.58
N VAL A 96 -4.94 33.88 25.33
CA VAL A 96 -5.83 32.75 25.02
C VAL A 96 -5.04 31.45 24.90
N ASP A 97 -5.51 30.38 25.53
CA ASP A 97 -4.92 29.05 25.40
C ASP A 97 -4.94 28.63 23.91
N LYS A 98 -3.78 28.21 23.37
CA LYS A 98 -3.57 27.88 21.95
C LYS A 98 -4.48 26.75 21.45
N ARG A 99 -5.18 26.04 22.35
CA ARG A 99 -6.18 25.02 22.04
C ARG A 99 -7.52 25.60 21.54
N PHE A 100 -7.86 26.85 21.87
CA PHE A 100 -9.14 27.47 21.47
C PHE A 100 -9.18 28.02 20.04
N VAL A 101 -8.02 28.25 19.40
CA VAL A 101 -7.95 28.88 18.07
C VAL A 101 -7.98 27.84 16.93
N ARG A 102 -7.92 26.53 17.24
CA ARG A 102 -8.05 25.47 16.24
C ARG A 102 -9.52 25.00 16.14
N ASN A 103 -10.16 25.46 15.06
CA ASN A 103 -11.37 24.94 14.42
C ASN A 103 -12.74 25.36 15.02
N SER A 104 -13.28 26.52 14.60
CA SER A 104 -14.74 26.77 14.67
C SER A 104 -15.49 26.36 13.38
N LYS A 105 -14.79 25.83 12.36
CA LYS A 105 -15.44 25.37 11.12
C LYS A 105 -15.95 23.92 11.15
N ASP A 106 -15.64 23.15 12.18
CA ASP A 106 -15.96 21.72 12.22
C ASP A 106 -16.99 21.32 13.29
N SER A 107 -17.42 22.24 14.16
CA SER A 107 -18.41 21.91 15.20
C SER A 107 -19.75 21.56 14.57
N VAL A 108 -20.30 20.40 14.93
CA VAL A 108 -21.56 19.89 14.39
C VAL A 108 -22.53 19.61 15.51
N VAL A 109 -23.79 20.00 15.31
CA VAL A 109 -24.89 19.71 16.23
C VAL A 109 -25.72 18.59 15.63
N ILE A 110 -25.88 17.49 16.37
CA ILE A 110 -26.67 16.33 15.97
C ILE A 110 -27.60 16.00 17.15
N GLU A 111 -28.91 15.98 16.91
CA GLU A 111 -29.96 15.71 17.93
C GLU A 111 -29.81 16.54 19.22
N GLY A 112 -29.44 17.82 19.11
CA GLY A 112 -29.28 18.73 20.25
C GLY A 112 -27.96 18.55 21.02
N SER A 113 -27.12 17.59 20.66
CA SER A 113 -25.76 17.43 21.19
C SER A 113 -24.74 18.13 20.30
N SER A 114 -23.90 18.97 20.90
CA SER A 114 -22.84 19.71 20.19
C SER A 114 -21.52 18.94 20.24
N TYR A 115 -20.95 18.64 19.08
CA TYR A 115 -19.65 18.00 18.91
C TYR A 115 -18.64 19.01 18.36
N SER A 116 -17.40 18.98 18.85
CA SER A 116 -16.29 19.83 18.40
C SER A 116 -15.86 19.52 16.96
N SER A 117 -16.15 18.32 16.46
CA SER A 117 -15.88 17.94 15.08
C SER A 117 -16.78 16.80 14.58
N VAL A 118 -16.95 16.70 13.26
CA VAL A 118 -17.51 15.49 12.61
C VAL A 118 -16.78 14.22 13.06
N LYS A 119 -15.47 14.31 13.35
CA LYS A 119 -14.67 13.17 13.84
C LYS A 119 -15.06 12.75 15.25
N GLU A 120 -15.35 13.71 16.13
CA GLU A 120 -15.84 13.43 17.48
C GLU A 120 -17.24 12.80 17.42
N ALA A 121 -18.15 13.35 16.62
CA ALA A 121 -19.45 12.74 16.38
C ALA A 121 -19.31 11.30 15.86
N CYS A 122 -18.46 11.07 14.86
CA CYS A 122 -18.15 9.71 14.37
C CYS A 122 -17.65 8.77 15.47
N SER A 123 -16.83 9.27 16.41
CA SER A 123 -16.29 8.47 17.52
C SER A 123 -17.37 8.08 18.53
N VAL A 124 -18.31 8.98 18.82
CA VAL A 124 -19.41 8.74 19.77
C VAL A 124 -20.41 7.74 19.19
N TYR A 125 -20.76 7.90 17.91
CA TYR A 125 -21.70 7.00 17.21
C TYR A 125 -21.05 5.68 16.75
N GLY A 126 -19.74 5.48 16.97
CA GLY A 126 -19.05 4.23 16.63
C GLY A 126 -18.89 3.96 15.13
N ILE A 127 -18.90 5.01 14.29
CA ILE A 127 -18.80 4.89 12.82
C ILE A 127 -17.52 5.54 12.31
N SER A 128 -16.87 4.94 11.32
CA SER A 128 -15.67 5.55 10.72
C SER A 128 -16.01 6.82 9.94
N THR A 129 -15.14 7.84 10.04
CA THR A 129 -15.27 9.09 9.25
C THR A 129 -15.30 8.84 7.74
N THR A 130 -14.67 7.76 7.26
CA THR A 130 -14.70 7.33 5.86
C THR A 130 -16.08 6.84 5.44
N SER A 131 -16.78 6.08 6.30
CA SER A 131 -18.14 5.60 6.05
C SER A 131 -19.13 6.75 5.95
N VAL A 132 -19.06 7.70 6.91
CA VAL A 132 -19.91 8.90 6.93
C VAL A 132 -19.68 9.75 5.68
N ARG A 133 -18.42 9.99 5.27
CA ARG A 133 -18.11 10.73 4.04
C ARG A 133 -18.67 10.08 2.78
N LYS A 134 -18.61 8.74 2.67
CA LYS A 134 -19.18 8.01 1.52
C LYS A 134 -20.71 8.13 1.48
N ARG A 135 -21.38 8.01 2.63
CA ARG A 135 -22.83 8.18 2.79
C ARG A 135 -23.28 9.59 2.42
N MET A 136 -22.56 10.61 2.89
CA MET A 136 -22.83 12.01 2.54
C MET A 136 -22.62 12.29 1.04
N LYS A 137 -21.60 11.69 0.41
CA LYS A 137 -21.40 11.79 -1.05
C LYS A 137 -22.53 11.12 -1.85
N GLY A 138 -23.20 10.13 -1.25
CA GLY A 138 -24.40 9.49 -1.78
C GLY A 138 -25.71 10.23 -1.48
N GLY A 139 -25.65 11.44 -0.90
CA GLY A 139 -26.81 12.30 -0.66
C GLY A 139 -27.44 12.20 0.74
N MET A 140 -26.88 11.42 1.66
CA MET A 140 -27.37 11.36 3.05
C MET A 140 -26.96 12.60 3.86
N THR A 141 -27.80 13.03 4.80
CA THR A 141 -27.41 14.04 5.79
C THR A 141 -26.37 13.48 6.77
N LEU A 142 -25.67 14.35 7.50
CA LEU A 142 -24.69 13.93 8.50
C LEU A 142 -25.32 13.04 9.58
N GLU A 143 -26.51 13.40 10.05
CA GLU A 143 -27.30 12.67 11.03
C GLU A 143 -27.70 11.29 10.50
N GLN A 144 -28.32 11.23 9.32
CA GLN A 144 -28.65 9.96 8.66
C GLN A 144 -27.42 9.08 8.48
N ALA A 145 -26.29 9.68 8.09
CA ALA A 145 -25.04 8.97 7.88
C ALA A 145 -24.44 8.40 9.17
N LEU A 146 -24.72 8.98 10.34
CA LEU A 146 -24.28 8.53 11.66
C LEU A 146 -25.22 7.52 12.30
N VAL A 147 -26.52 7.59 12.04
CA VAL A 147 -27.52 6.68 12.61
C VAL A 147 -27.71 5.42 11.77
N THR A 148 -27.41 5.48 10.46
CA THR A 148 -27.52 4.29 9.60
C THR A 148 -26.57 3.19 10.10
N PRO A 149 -27.08 2.00 10.48
CA PRO A 149 -26.26 0.90 10.97
C PRO A 149 -25.16 0.58 9.96
N LYS A 150 -23.97 0.18 10.44
CA LYS A 150 -22.97 -0.42 9.54
C LYS A 150 -23.67 -1.60 8.88
N ASN A 151 -23.74 -1.66 7.55
CA ASN A 151 -24.19 -2.89 6.89
C ASN A 151 -23.32 -4.00 7.48
N GLU A 152 -23.94 -4.87 8.29
CA GLU A 152 -23.33 -6.12 8.66
C GLU A 152 -22.87 -6.73 7.34
N SER A 153 -21.60 -7.11 7.29
CA SER A 153 -21.07 -7.76 6.11
C SER A 153 -21.94 -8.98 5.90
N ASN A 154 -22.89 -8.92 4.95
CA ASN A 154 -23.77 -10.05 4.65
C ASN A 154 -22.86 -11.25 4.47
N GLY A 155 -22.85 -12.12 5.47
CA GLY A 155 -22.02 -13.30 5.50
C GLY A 155 -22.35 -14.13 4.26
N ILE A 156 -21.36 -14.85 3.78
CA ILE A 156 -21.60 -15.81 2.71
C ILE A 156 -21.68 -17.16 3.38
N VAL A 157 -22.80 -17.86 3.24
CA VAL A 157 -22.84 -19.28 3.55
C VAL A 157 -22.49 -20.01 2.27
N PHE A 158 -21.52 -20.91 2.32
CA PHE A 158 -21.12 -21.73 1.19
C PHE A 158 -20.80 -23.15 1.64
N ARG A 159 -21.52 -24.15 1.12
CA ARG A 159 -21.38 -25.56 1.50
C ARG A 159 -21.58 -25.81 2.99
N GLY A 160 -22.46 -25.02 3.62
CA GLY A 160 -22.72 -25.06 5.06
C GLY A 160 -21.66 -24.36 5.93
N GLU A 161 -20.57 -23.82 5.36
CA GLU A 161 -19.63 -22.98 6.09
C GLU A 161 -20.04 -21.50 6.02
N HIS A 162 -19.95 -20.79 7.15
CA HIS A 162 -20.27 -19.37 7.24
C HIS A 162 -19.00 -18.51 7.18
N PHE A 163 -18.95 -17.61 6.20
CA PHE A 163 -17.87 -16.65 5.98
C PHE A 163 -18.33 -15.25 6.38
N GLU A 164 -17.64 -14.65 7.35
CA GLU A 164 -17.98 -13.32 7.90
C GLU A 164 -17.88 -12.19 6.87
N SER A 165 -17.17 -12.40 5.76
CA SER A 165 -17.04 -11.42 4.69
C SER A 165 -16.77 -12.06 3.34
N GLN A 166 -17.15 -11.35 2.27
CA GLN A 166 -16.78 -11.70 0.90
C GLN A 166 -15.27 -11.88 0.71
N LYS A 167 -14.46 -11.12 1.47
CA LYS A 167 -12.99 -11.26 1.42
C LYS A 167 -12.56 -12.64 1.95
N SER A 168 -13.04 -13.03 3.12
CA SER A 168 -12.74 -14.31 3.75
C SER A 168 -13.20 -15.50 2.88
N PHE A 169 -14.37 -15.39 2.27
CA PHE A 169 -14.87 -16.36 1.31
C PHE A 169 -13.98 -16.48 0.06
N ILE A 170 -13.60 -15.36 -0.56
CA ILE A 170 -12.74 -15.39 -1.74
C ILE A 170 -11.37 -15.97 -1.40
N ASP A 171 -10.82 -15.65 -0.22
CA ASP A 171 -9.53 -16.17 0.24
C ASP A 171 -9.56 -17.71 0.38
N SER A 172 -10.67 -18.31 0.83
CA SER A 172 -10.78 -19.77 0.98
C SER A 172 -10.91 -20.51 -0.35
N VAL A 173 -11.48 -19.88 -1.38
CA VAL A 173 -11.72 -20.51 -2.69
C VAL A 173 -10.70 -20.12 -3.77
N LEU A 174 -9.79 -19.17 -3.51
CA LEU A 174 -8.92 -18.60 -4.53
C LEU A 174 -7.98 -19.63 -5.17
N ASP A 175 -7.44 -20.55 -4.37
CA ASP A 175 -6.48 -21.55 -4.84
C ASP A 175 -7.14 -22.63 -5.73
N SER A 176 -8.43 -22.86 -5.53
CA SER A 176 -9.22 -23.87 -6.26
C SER A 176 -10.10 -23.27 -7.37
N SER A 177 -10.28 -21.95 -7.41
CA SER A 177 -11.00 -21.23 -8.47
C SER A 177 -10.13 -21.00 -9.72
N PRO A 178 -10.67 -21.13 -10.95
CA PRO A 178 -9.98 -20.75 -12.18
C PRO A 178 -9.95 -19.22 -12.40
N PHE A 179 -10.72 -18.45 -11.63
CA PHE A 179 -10.86 -17.00 -11.79
C PHE A 179 -9.98 -16.19 -10.82
N SER A 180 -9.52 -15.02 -11.26
CA SER A 180 -8.73 -14.11 -10.43
C SER A 180 -9.56 -13.51 -9.29
N ARG A 181 -8.89 -13.04 -8.24
CA ARG A 181 -9.53 -12.32 -7.12
C ARG A 181 -10.42 -11.17 -7.60
N ALA A 182 -9.95 -10.39 -8.58
CA ALA A 182 -10.71 -9.26 -9.12
C ALA A 182 -11.98 -9.73 -9.84
N THR A 183 -11.87 -10.80 -10.63
CA THR A 183 -13.01 -11.42 -11.33
C THR A 183 -14.05 -11.97 -10.36
N LEU A 184 -13.62 -12.69 -9.31
CA LEU A 184 -14.51 -13.22 -8.28
C LEU A 184 -15.24 -12.11 -7.53
N ASN A 185 -14.54 -11.01 -7.19
CA ASN A 185 -15.16 -9.86 -6.55
C ASN A 185 -16.30 -9.26 -7.39
N VAL A 186 -16.08 -9.08 -8.69
CA VAL A 186 -17.09 -8.53 -9.61
C VAL A 186 -18.27 -9.49 -9.74
N ARG A 187 -18.02 -10.79 -9.89
CA ARG A 187 -19.09 -11.78 -10.07
C ARG A 187 -19.97 -11.93 -8.83
N ILE A 188 -19.37 -12.00 -7.65
CA ILE A 188 -20.10 -12.08 -6.38
C ILE A 188 -20.89 -10.78 -6.12
N ALA A 189 -20.34 -9.63 -6.47
CA ALA A 189 -21.05 -8.36 -6.38
C ALA A 189 -22.27 -8.30 -7.33
N ASN A 190 -22.13 -8.80 -8.56
CA ASN A 190 -23.24 -8.88 -9.50
C ASN A 190 -24.33 -9.85 -9.05
N LEU A 191 -23.96 -10.99 -8.45
CA LEU A 191 -24.91 -11.95 -7.90
C LEU A 191 -25.75 -11.33 -6.78
N ARG A 192 -25.11 -10.57 -5.87
CA ARG A 192 -25.80 -9.82 -4.80
C ARG A 192 -26.82 -8.81 -5.31
N SER A 193 -26.61 -8.26 -6.50
CA SER A 193 -27.52 -7.31 -7.14
C SER A 193 -28.69 -8.00 -7.85
N GLY A 194 -28.58 -9.30 -8.15
CA GLY A 194 -29.50 -10.04 -9.02
C GLY A 194 -30.36 -11.12 -8.33
N GLY A 195 -30.10 -11.47 -7.06
CA GLY A 195 -30.89 -12.49 -6.35
C GLY A 195 -30.22 -13.05 -5.08
N ALA A 196 -30.83 -14.10 -4.50
CA ALA A 196 -30.33 -14.76 -3.30
C ALA A 196 -28.99 -15.47 -3.52
N LEU A 197 -28.09 -15.38 -2.53
CA LEU A 197 -26.83 -16.11 -2.48
C LEU A 197 -27.12 -17.55 -2.02
N ASP A 198 -27.49 -18.42 -2.95
CA ASP A 198 -27.56 -19.86 -2.69
C ASP A 198 -26.24 -20.56 -3.05
N ASP A 199 -26.03 -21.74 -2.45
CA ASP A 199 -24.81 -22.55 -2.63
C ASP A 199 -24.57 -22.91 -4.10
N ILE A 200 -25.63 -23.09 -4.89
CA ILE A 200 -25.56 -23.51 -6.29
C ILE A 200 -25.01 -22.37 -7.16
N ALA A 201 -25.54 -21.16 -7.02
CA ALA A 201 -25.07 -19.98 -7.75
C ALA A 201 -23.64 -19.60 -7.37
N LEU A 202 -23.28 -19.75 -6.09
CA LEU A 202 -21.92 -19.54 -5.62
C LEU A 202 -20.94 -20.57 -6.22
N GLU A 203 -21.34 -21.85 -6.26
CA GLU A 203 -20.52 -22.92 -6.84
C GLU A 203 -20.24 -22.66 -8.33
N GLU A 204 -21.25 -22.22 -9.11
CA GLU A 204 -21.08 -21.87 -10.53
C GLU A 204 -20.20 -20.64 -10.75
N ILE A 205 -20.29 -19.63 -9.88
CA ILE A 205 -19.47 -18.41 -9.99
C ILE A 205 -18.01 -18.68 -9.65
N VAL A 206 -17.79 -19.48 -8.60
CA VAL A 206 -16.47 -19.79 -8.05
C VAL A 206 -15.72 -20.76 -8.95
N TYR A 207 -16.37 -21.85 -9.39
CA TYR A 207 -15.69 -22.92 -10.14
C TYR A 207 -16.01 -22.90 -11.64
N GLY A 208 -16.96 -22.07 -12.08
CA GLY A 208 -17.49 -22.11 -13.44
C GLY A 208 -18.51 -23.23 -13.62
N LYS A 209 -19.25 -23.22 -14.73
CA LYS A 209 -20.18 -24.32 -15.05
C LYS A 209 -19.40 -25.64 -15.12
N LYS A 210 -19.75 -26.58 -14.22
CA LYS A 210 -19.14 -27.94 -14.08
C LYS A 210 -19.20 -28.78 -15.35
N THR A 211 -20.05 -28.41 -16.31
CA THR A 211 -20.19 -29.09 -17.60
C THR A 211 -20.12 -28.08 -18.73
N ILE A 212 -19.15 -28.22 -19.65
CA ILE A 212 -19.39 -27.77 -21.02
C ILE A 212 -20.44 -28.76 -21.54
N VAL A 213 -21.69 -28.34 -21.58
CA VAL A 213 -22.65 -29.05 -22.43
C VAL A 213 -22.24 -28.64 -23.83
N ASP A 214 -21.46 -29.48 -24.50
CA ASP A 214 -21.19 -29.30 -25.92
C ASP A 214 -22.51 -29.53 -26.64
N ARG A 215 -23.18 -28.41 -26.96
CA ARG A 215 -24.46 -28.44 -27.65
C ARG A 215 -24.27 -28.48 -29.17
N GLY A 216 -23.05 -28.66 -29.65
CA GLY A 216 -22.77 -28.60 -31.07
C GLY A 216 -22.91 -27.19 -31.66
N GLY A 217 -22.94 -27.12 -32.98
CA GLY A 217 -23.08 -25.87 -33.72
C GLY A 217 -23.31 -26.10 -35.21
N TRP A 218 -23.51 -25.00 -35.93
CA TRP A 218 -23.85 -24.98 -37.34
C TRP A 218 -22.64 -24.61 -38.19
N LEU A 219 -22.41 -25.36 -39.26
CA LEU A 219 -21.61 -24.90 -40.40
C LEU A 219 -22.56 -24.20 -41.37
N TYR A 220 -22.12 -23.04 -41.88
CA TYR A 220 -22.87 -22.29 -42.86
C TYR A 220 -21.97 -21.75 -43.96
N ARG A 221 -22.59 -21.45 -45.09
CA ARG A 221 -21.98 -20.82 -46.25
C ARG A 221 -22.64 -19.48 -46.53
N LEU A 222 -21.82 -18.50 -46.88
CA LEU A 222 -22.27 -17.22 -47.43
C LEU A 222 -21.71 -17.12 -48.84
N THR A 223 -22.58 -16.97 -49.83
CA THR A 223 -22.15 -16.81 -51.23
C THR A 223 -22.56 -15.43 -51.71
N ASP A 224 -21.57 -14.63 -52.13
CA ASP A 224 -21.85 -13.34 -52.75
C ASP A 224 -22.35 -13.57 -54.18
N SER A 225 -23.56 -13.08 -54.47
CA SER A 225 -24.18 -13.23 -55.78
C SER A 225 -23.48 -12.40 -56.86
N VAL A 226 -22.72 -11.37 -56.49
CA VAL A 226 -21.98 -10.49 -57.40
C VAL A 226 -20.63 -11.11 -57.77
N THR A 227 -19.76 -11.34 -56.78
CA THR A 227 -18.40 -11.87 -57.03
C THR A 227 -18.36 -13.39 -57.23
N LYS A 228 -19.44 -14.10 -56.90
CA LYS A 228 -19.51 -15.58 -56.84
C LYS A 228 -18.54 -16.21 -55.83
N LEU A 229 -17.89 -15.41 -55.00
CA LEU A 229 -17.00 -15.89 -53.95
C LEU A 229 -17.81 -16.35 -52.74
N SER A 230 -17.35 -17.43 -52.12
CA SER A 230 -18.01 -18.02 -50.95
C SER A 230 -17.17 -17.85 -49.69
N TYR A 231 -17.86 -17.83 -48.54
CA TYR A 231 -17.31 -17.85 -47.19
C TYR A 231 -17.90 -19.04 -46.44
N ILE A 232 -17.06 -19.84 -45.81
CA ILE A 232 -17.46 -20.90 -44.89
C ILE A 232 -17.21 -20.44 -43.45
N GLY A 233 -18.18 -20.64 -42.56
CA GLY A 233 -18.01 -20.33 -41.15
C GLY A 233 -18.79 -21.25 -40.24
N ILE A 234 -18.37 -21.29 -38.96
CA ILE A 234 -19.08 -22.02 -37.90
C ILE A 234 -19.65 -21.11 -36.81
N THR A 235 -20.71 -21.57 -36.16
CA THR A 235 -21.34 -20.88 -35.03
C THR A 235 -22.02 -21.84 -34.06
N THR A 236 -21.95 -21.57 -32.76
CA THR A 236 -22.76 -22.27 -31.72
C THR A 236 -24.12 -21.60 -31.49
N ARG A 237 -24.36 -20.45 -32.13
CA ARG A 237 -25.65 -19.75 -32.19
C ARG A 237 -26.39 -20.13 -33.47
N THR A 238 -27.57 -19.56 -33.72
CA THR A 238 -28.23 -19.69 -35.02
C THR A 238 -27.43 -18.98 -36.12
N VAL A 239 -27.49 -19.49 -37.35
CA VAL A 239 -26.78 -18.89 -38.50
C VAL A 239 -27.29 -17.48 -38.79
N ARG A 240 -28.60 -17.25 -38.62
CA ARG A 240 -29.22 -15.93 -38.73
C ARG A 240 -28.61 -14.90 -37.77
N GLU A 241 -28.42 -15.26 -36.50
CA GLU A 241 -27.79 -14.38 -35.52
C GLU A 241 -26.33 -14.10 -35.87
N ARG A 242 -25.60 -15.13 -36.32
CA ARG A 242 -24.20 -14.98 -36.72
C ARG A 242 -24.06 -14.06 -37.94
N TRP A 243 -24.97 -14.16 -38.89
CA TRP A 243 -25.05 -13.30 -40.07
C TRP A 243 -25.33 -11.84 -39.69
N ALA A 244 -26.31 -11.58 -38.82
CA ALA A 244 -26.56 -10.24 -38.30
C ALA A 244 -25.31 -9.63 -37.62
N SER A 245 -24.55 -10.45 -36.88
CA SER A 245 -23.27 -10.03 -36.29
C SER A 245 -22.25 -9.64 -37.37
N HIS A 246 -22.11 -10.42 -38.45
CA HIS A 246 -21.21 -10.09 -39.57
C HIS A 246 -21.56 -8.75 -40.21
N ILE A 247 -22.85 -8.47 -40.43
CA ILE A 247 -23.32 -7.18 -40.95
C ILE A 247 -22.95 -6.04 -40.00
N SER A 248 -23.25 -6.20 -38.70
CA SER A 248 -22.94 -5.18 -37.70
C SER A 248 -21.43 -4.92 -37.58
N GLU A 249 -20.61 -5.96 -37.64
CA GLU A 249 -19.15 -5.87 -37.57
C GLU A 249 -18.54 -5.26 -38.84
N ALA A 250 -19.16 -5.46 -40.01
CA ALA A 250 -18.70 -4.86 -41.26
C ALA A 250 -18.79 -3.33 -41.26
N ASN A 251 -19.77 -2.78 -40.52
CA ASN A 251 -19.99 -1.34 -40.36
C ASN A 251 -19.01 -0.65 -39.39
N GLN A 252 -18.15 -1.41 -38.68
CA GLN A 252 -17.14 -0.86 -37.79
C GLN A 252 -15.84 -0.58 -38.56
N ALA A 253 -15.29 0.63 -38.41
CA ALA A 253 -14.15 1.13 -39.19
C ALA A 253 -12.85 0.31 -39.03
N GLU A 254 -12.74 -0.53 -37.99
CA GLU A 254 -11.50 -1.23 -37.60
C GLU A 254 -11.43 -2.69 -38.09
N ALA A 255 -12.48 -3.22 -38.73
CA ALA A 255 -12.55 -4.64 -39.07
C ALA A 255 -12.05 -4.96 -40.51
N ALA A 256 -10.79 -5.42 -40.60
CA ALA A 256 -10.15 -5.83 -41.86
C ALA A 256 -10.28 -7.34 -42.13
N SER A 257 -11.37 -7.76 -42.79
CA SER A 257 -11.50 -9.14 -43.34
C SER A 257 -12.10 -9.11 -44.75
N PRO A 258 -11.76 -10.05 -45.66
CA PRO A 258 -12.29 -10.11 -47.02
C PRO A 258 -13.81 -10.18 -47.06
N LEU A 259 -14.45 -10.99 -46.21
CA LEU A 259 -15.90 -11.04 -46.06
C LEU A 259 -16.50 -9.68 -45.71
N LYS A 260 -16.00 -9.02 -44.65
CA LYS A 260 -16.52 -7.71 -44.21
C LYS A 260 -16.33 -6.63 -45.28
N ARG A 261 -15.23 -6.68 -46.04
CA ARG A 261 -15.00 -5.79 -47.17
C ARG A 261 -16.02 -6.04 -48.28
N ALA A 262 -16.26 -7.29 -48.66
CA ALA A 262 -17.26 -7.65 -49.66
C ALA A 262 -18.69 -7.24 -49.25
N ILE A 263 -19.05 -7.35 -47.96
CA ILE A 263 -20.33 -6.85 -47.43
C ILE A 263 -20.45 -5.32 -47.59
N ARG A 264 -19.38 -4.57 -47.34
CA ARG A 264 -19.38 -3.11 -47.53
C ARG A 264 -19.45 -2.68 -48.99
N GLU A 265 -18.80 -3.44 -49.87
CA GLU A 265 -18.69 -3.11 -51.30
C GLU A 265 -19.95 -3.51 -52.07
N ASN A 266 -20.49 -4.71 -51.83
CA ASN A 266 -21.58 -5.29 -52.62
C ASN A 266 -22.95 -5.23 -51.94
N GLY A 267 -23.01 -4.81 -50.67
CA GLY A 267 -24.23 -4.79 -49.87
C GLY A 267 -24.51 -6.14 -49.21
N ALA A 268 -25.21 -6.14 -48.07
CA ALA A 268 -25.55 -7.37 -47.36
C ALA A 268 -26.61 -8.21 -48.10
N GLU A 269 -27.45 -7.55 -48.90
CA GLU A 269 -28.48 -8.13 -49.74
C GLU A 269 -27.93 -8.97 -50.91
N SER A 270 -26.66 -8.80 -51.29
CA SER A 270 -26.04 -9.60 -52.34
C SER A 270 -25.70 -11.03 -51.87
N PHE A 271 -25.69 -11.27 -50.56
CA PHE A 271 -25.25 -12.54 -49.97
C PHE A 271 -26.40 -13.52 -49.80
N LYS A 272 -26.21 -14.72 -50.35
CA LYS A 272 -27.03 -15.90 -50.05
C LYS A 272 -26.47 -16.59 -48.80
N VAL A 273 -27.32 -16.76 -47.78
CA VAL A 273 -26.98 -17.43 -46.51
C VAL A 273 -27.53 -18.85 -46.54
N GLU A 274 -26.67 -19.86 -46.40
CA GLU A 274 -27.03 -21.27 -46.45
C GLU A 274 -26.53 -22.00 -45.21
N GLU A 275 -27.41 -22.75 -44.55
CA GLU A 275 -27.04 -23.66 -43.46
C GLU A 275 -26.64 -24.99 -44.09
N LEU A 276 -25.40 -25.45 -43.87
CA LEU A 276 -24.89 -26.65 -44.51
C LEU A 276 -25.16 -27.90 -43.68
N PHE A 277 -24.74 -27.91 -42.42
CA PHE A 277 -25.01 -29.00 -41.49
C PHE A 277 -24.88 -28.54 -40.04
N PHE A 278 -25.39 -29.38 -39.13
CA PHE A 278 -25.20 -29.26 -37.69
C PHE A 278 -24.27 -30.36 -37.18
N ALA A 279 -23.22 -30.00 -36.45
CA ALA A 279 -22.35 -30.96 -35.76
C ALA A 279 -22.67 -30.97 -34.28
N PHE A 280 -22.74 -32.17 -33.68
CA PHE A 280 -23.09 -32.37 -32.27
C PHE A 280 -21.95 -32.05 -31.29
N CYS A 281 -20.72 -31.90 -31.79
CA CYS A 281 -19.59 -31.47 -30.97
C CYS A 281 -18.73 -30.40 -31.68
N ASN A 282 -18.11 -29.53 -30.88
CA ASN A 282 -17.29 -28.42 -31.38
C ASN A 282 -15.99 -28.89 -32.03
N LYS A 283 -15.47 -30.07 -31.66
CA LYS A 283 -14.24 -30.62 -32.25
C LYS A 283 -14.47 -30.98 -33.72
N ASP A 284 -15.54 -31.72 -33.99
CA ASP A 284 -15.92 -32.10 -35.35
C ASP A 284 -16.29 -30.86 -36.16
N LEU A 285 -17.03 -29.91 -35.56
CA LEU A 285 -17.43 -28.67 -36.22
C LEU A 285 -16.23 -27.88 -36.78
N LYS A 286 -15.13 -27.77 -36.01
CA LYS A 286 -13.88 -27.11 -36.44
C LYS A 286 -13.15 -27.89 -37.54
N GLN A 287 -13.08 -29.22 -37.40
CA GLN A 287 -12.42 -30.06 -38.39
C GLN A 287 -13.15 -29.97 -39.74
N ILE A 288 -14.48 -30.00 -39.70
CA ILE A 288 -15.30 -29.93 -40.89
C ILE A 288 -15.23 -28.53 -41.53
N GLU A 289 -15.18 -27.44 -40.75
CA GLU A 289 -14.93 -26.09 -41.28
C GLU A 289 -13.66 -26.05 -42.13
N LYS A 290 -12.56 -26.60 -41.61
CA LYS A 290 -11.29 -26.65 -42.33
C LYS A 290 -11.39 -27.45 -43.62
N THR A 291 -12.01 -28.64 -43.56
CA THR A 291 -12.22 -29.49 -44.73
C THR A 291 -13.05 -28.79 -45.80
N PHE A 292 -14.15 -28.12 -45.44
CA PHE A 292 -14.98 -27.37 -46.40
C PHE A 292 -14.27 -26.15 -46.98
N ILE A 293 -13.44 -25.45 -46.21
CA ILE A 293 -12.64 -24.32 -46.74
C ILE A 293 -11.64 -24.82 -47.80
N GLU A 294 -11.03 -25.98 -47.57
CA GLU A 294 -10.07 -26.61 -48.49
C GLU A 294 -10.78 -27.17 -49.73
N GLU A 295 -11.90 -27.90 -49.56
CA GLU A 295 -12.66 -28.52 -50.65
C GLU A 295 -13.36 -27.50 -51.56
N GLU A 296 -13.99 -26.47 -50.98
CA GLU A 296 -14.68 -25.43 -51.76
C GLU A 296 -13.75 -24.29 -52.18
N GLY A 297 -12.47 -24.31 -51.77
CA GLY A 297 -11.47 -23.31 -52.17
C GLY A 297 -11.80 -21.88 -51.71
N THR A 298 -12.48 -21.72 -50.57
CA THR A 298 -13.03 -20.43 -50.11
C THR A 298 -12.01 -19.53 -49.43
N ALA A 299 -10.75 -19.97 -49.35
CA ALA A 299 -9.63 -19.18 -48.85
C ALA A 299 -9.28 -18.01 -49.80
N TYR A 300 -9.09 -16.82 -49.24
CA TYR A 300 -8.65 -15.63 -49.97
C TYR A 300 -7.27 -15.88 -50.63
N PRO A 301 -7.06 -15.54 -51.92
CA PRO A 301 -7.88 -14.64 -52.74
C PRO A 301 -9.03 -15.31 -53.51
N ASN A 302 -9.12 -16.65 -53.50
CA ASN A 302 -10.11 -17.40 -54.28
C ASN A 302 -11.49 -17.49 -53.60
N GLY A 303 -11.60 -17.03 -52.35
CA GLY A 303 -12.85 -16.84 -51.65
C GLY A 303 -12.74 -15.78 -50.55
N LEU A 304 -13.70 -15.78 -49.62
CA LEU A 304 -13.86 -14.74 -48.62
C LEU A 304 -13.33 -15.11 -47.22
N ASN A 305 -12.85 -16.34 -47.02
CA ASN A 305 -12.17 -16.76 -45.80
C ASN A 305 -10.76 -16.14 -45.72
N SER A 306 -10.41 -15.54 -44.59
CA SER A 306 -9.04 -15.02 -44.38
C SER A 306 -8.09 -16.19 -44.11
N ILE A 307 -7.01 -16.36 -44.89
CA ILE A 307 -5.92 -17.29 -44.57
C ILE A 307 -5.21 -16.89 -43.25
N VAL A 308 -5.44 -15.67 -42.76
CA VAL A 308 -4.99 -15.22 -41.45
C VAL A 308 -6.00 -15.58 -40.37
N GLY A 309 -5.82 -16.77 -39.79
CA GLY A 309 -6.13 -17.11 -38.40
C GLY A 309 -7.45 -16.58 -37.84
N GLY A 310 -8.57 -17.08 -38.36
CA GLY A 310 -9.91 -16.83 -37.82
C GLY A 310 -10.42 -17.98 -36.97
N SER A 311 -9.69 -18.39 -35.93
CA SER A 311 -10.29 -19.23 -34.88
C SER A 311 -11.55 -18.52 -34.38
N LEU A 312 -12.67 -19.26 -34.30
CA LEU A 312 -13.79 -18.98 -33.39
C LEU A 312 -13.31 -18.11 -32.24
N GLY A 313 -13.79 -16.85 -32.20
CA GLY A 313 -13.27 -15.82 -31.32
C GLY A 313 -12.89 -16.36 -29.94
N ALA A 314 -11.61 -16.24 -29.59
CA ALA A 314 -11.11 -16.38 -28.23
C ALA A 314 -11.53 -17.64 -27.45
N LEU A 315 -11.48 -18.82 -28.07
CA LEU A 315 -11.28 -20.09 -27.36
C LEU A 315 -10.23 -20.93 -28.10
N ASP A 316 -9.05 -20.33 -28.25
CA ASP A 316 -7.82 -21.10 -28.37
C ASP A 316 -7.51 -21.70 -26.99
N SER A 317 -8.27 -22.72 -26.62
CA SER A 317 -7.75 -23.75 -25.74
C SER A 317 -7.65 -25.01 -26.58
N SER A 318 -6.47 -25.27 -27.09
CA SER A 318 -6.00 -26.64 -27.32
C SER A 318 -6.39 -27.46 -26.09
N LEU A 319 -7.48 -28.22 -26.21
CA LEU A 319 -7.95 -29.08 -25.14
C LEU A 319 -6.82 -30.07 -24.84
N ILE A 320 -6.42 -30.11 -23.58
CA ILE A 320 -5.34 -30.97 -23.14
C ILE A 320 -5.98 -32.25 -22.66
N SER A 321 -5.77 -33.34 -23.41
CA SER A 321 -6.27 -34.66 -23.02
C SER A 321 -5.26 -35.33 -22.10
N TYR A 322 -5.71 -35.82 -20.95
CA TYR A 322 -4.87 -36.50 -19.96
C TYR A 322 -5.67 -37.59 -19.25
N LYS A 323 -5.17 -38.84 -19.28
CA LYS A 323 -5.81 -40.04 -18.71
C LYS A 323 -7.30 -40.19 -19.10
N GLY A 324 -7.66 -39.83 -20.33
CA GLY A 324 -9.02 -39.95 -20.86
C GLY A 324 -9.99 -38.82 -20.44
N GLN A 325 -9.48 -37.73 -19.85
CA GLN A 325 -10.25 -36.51 -19.56
C GLN A 325 -9.67 -35.30 -20.30
N ASP A 326 -10.53 -34.41 -20.78
CA ASP A 326 -10.13 -33.22 -21.53
C ASP A 326 -10.21 -31.94 -20.68
N PHE A 327 -9.14 -31.14 -20.72
CA PHE A 327 -8.98 -29.93 -19.91
C PHE A 327 -8.85 -28.67 -20.77
N LYS A 328 -9.53 -27.59 -20.36
CA LYS A 328 -9.51 -26.27 -21.06
C LYS A 328 -8.18 -25.54 -20.98
N SER A 329 -7.27 -25.96 -20.09
CA SER A 329 -5.96 -25.33 -19.95
C SER A 329 -5.01 -26.22 -19.15
N VAL A 330 -3.70 -25.98 -19.28
CA VAL A 330 -2.67 -26.58 -18.40
C VAL A 330 -2.98 -26.29 -16.93
N ALA A 331 -3.63 -25.15 -16.65
CA ALA A 331 -4.00 -24.79 -15.28
C ALA A 331 -5.12 -25.67 -14.73
N ASP A 332 -6.13 -25.99 -15.54
CA ASP A 332 -7.24 -26.85 -15.12
C ASP A 332 -6.78 -28.29 -14.96
N LEU A 333 -5.95 -28.77 -15.88
CA LEU A 333 -5.26 -30.06 -15.77
C LEU A 333 -4.46 -30.16 -14.46
N ALA A 334 -3.64 -29.14 -14.16
CA ALA A 334 -2.82 -29.12 -12.96
C ALA A 334 -3.68 -29.16 -11.69
N ARG A 335 -4.71 -28.31 -11.59
CA ARG A 335 -5.57 -28.22 -10.41
C ARG A 335 -6.36 -29.51 -10.17
N ASN A 336 -6.92 -30.12 -11.21
CA ASN A 336 -7.69 -31.36 -11.09
C ASN A 336 -6.83 -32.55 -10.62
N ASN A 337 -5.52 -32.48 -10.87
CA ASN A 337 -4.55 -33.47 -10.40
C ASN A 337 -3.81 -33.04 -9.12
N GLY A 338 -4.31 -32.02 -8.40
CA GLY A 338 -3.71 -31.56 -7.14
C GLY A 338 -2.31 -30.93 -7.31
N ARG A 339 -2.00 -30.38 -8.48
CA ARG A 339 -0.73 -29.73 -8.81
C ARG A 339 -0.90 -28.22 -9.00
N SER A 340 0.16 -27.47 -8.71
CA SER A 340 0.20 -26.03 -9.00
C SER A 340 0.32 -25.79 -10.51
N PRO A 341 -0.57 -24.96 -11.11
CA PRO A 341 -0.46 -24.53 -12.51
C PRO A 341 0.88 -23.90 -12.88
N ILE A 342 1.56 -23.27 -11.91
CA ILE A 342 2.87 -22.64 -12.12
C ILE A 342 3.95 -23.71 -12.32
N THR A 343 3.96 -24.73 -11.46
CA THR A 343 4.91 -25.85 -11.51
C THR A 343 4.79 -26.65 -12.80
N VAL A 344 3.56 -27.02 -13.19
CA VAL A 344 3.32 -27.79 -14.42
C VAL A 344 3.78 -26.99 -15.66
N ARG A 345 3.52 -25.68 -15.71
CA ARG A 345 4.00 -24.82 -16.83
C ARG A 345 5.52 -24.68 -16.88
N GLN A 346 6.20 -24.60 -15.73
CA GLN A 346 7.67 -24.53 -15.69
C GLN A 346 8.29 -25.82 -16.22
N ARG A 347 7.73 -26.97 -15.86
CA ARG A 347 8.16 -28.30 -16.34
C ARG A 347 7.98 -28.46 -17.84
N ILE A 348 6.83 -28.04 -18.38
CA ILE A 348 6.58 -28.05 -19.83
C ILE A 348 7.59 -27.13 -20.56
N ARG A 349 7.89 -25.94 -20.01
CA ARG A 349 8.92 -25.05 -20.57
C ARG A 349 10.33 -25.62 -20.51
N ALA A 350 10.59 -26.50 -19.54
CA ALA A 350 11.83 -27.25 -19.45
C ALA A 350 11.89 -28.47 -20.40
N GLY A 351 10.87 -28.65 -21.25
CA GLY A 351 10.81 -29.70 -22.27
C GLY A 351 10.15 -31.00 -21.83
N MET A 352 9.54 -31.06 -20.63
CA MET A 352 8.79 -32.25 -20.19
C MET A 352 7.48 -32.40 -20.95
N SER A 353 7.03 -33.66 -21.14
CA SER A 353 5.69 -33.93 -21.64
C SER A 353 4.61 -33.47 -20.65
N ILE A 354 3.37 -33.35 -21.11
CA ILE A 354 2.24 -32.93 -20.27
C ILE A 354 2.00 -33.95 -19.16
N GLU A 355 2.10 -35.24 -19.49
CA GLU A 355 1.94 -36.34 -18.54
C GLU A 355 3.05 -36.29 -17.49
N GLU A 356 4.30 -36.18 -17.92
CA GLU A 356 5.44 -36.11 -17.00
C GLU A 356 5.37 -34.87 -16.11
N ALA A 357 4.97 -33.73 -16.65
CA ALA A 357 4.87 -32.48 -15.91
C ALA A 357 3.83 -32.56 -14.75
N VAL A 358 2.75 -33.32 -14.93
CA VAL A 358 1.66 -33.50 -13.96
C VAL A 358 1.96 -34.62 -12.96
N ASP A 359 2.44 -35.77 -13.45
CA ASP A 359 2.69 -36.95 -12.61
C ASP A 359 3.94 -36.78 -11.73
N ARG A 360 4.92 -35.97 -12.17
CA ARG A 360 6.16 -35.74 -11.41
C ARG A 360 5.85 -35.17 -10.01
N PRO A 361 6.34 -35.79 -8.93
CA PRO A 361 6.18 -35.27 -7.56
C PRO A 361 6.82 -33.88 -7.44
N ALA A 362 6.38 -33.06 -6.48
CA ALA A 362 6.74 -31.64 -6.39
C ALA A 362 8.27 -31.43 -6.41
N ASP A 363 8.77 -30.32 -6.97
CA ASP A 363 10.23 -30.10 -7.12
C ASP A 363 10.97 -30.00 -5.77
N HIS A 364 10.23 -29.76 -4.69
CA HIS A 364 10.71 -29.74 -3.30
C HIS A 364 10.45 -31.06 -2.56
N SER A 365 9.85 -32.05 -3.23
CA SER A 365 9.66 -33.38 -2.67
C SER A 365 11.00 -34.10 -2.52
N ILE A 366 11.10 -34.89 -1.46
CA ILE A 366 12.34 -35.58 -1.12
C ILE A 366 12.04 -37.07 -1.16
N VAL A 367 12.80 -37.79 -1.97
CA VAL A 367 12.80 -39.24 -1.95
C VAL A 367 13.85 -39.68 -0.93
N PHE A 368 13.40 -40.30 0.16
CA PHE A 368 14.28 -40.82 1.20
C PHE A 368 13.85 -42.23 1.58
N ARG A 369 14.77 -43.20 1.43
CA ARG A 369 14.53 -44.64 1.63
C ARG A 369 13.32 -45.19 0.86
N GLY A 370 13.14 -44.75 -0.38
CA GLY A 370 12.04 -45.19 -1.26
C GLY A 370 10.68 -44.57 -0.97
N VAL A 371 10.57 -43.71 0.06
CA VAL A 371 9.34 -42.97 0.39
C VAL A 371 9.47 -41.53 -0.14
N ILE A 372 8.39 -41.02 -0.73
CA ILE A 372 8.30 -39.64 -1.24
C ILE A 372 7.68 -38.76 -0.15
N TYR A 373 8.42 -37.77 0.32
CA TYR A 373 7.96 -36.76 1.27
C TYR A 373 7.64 -35.47 0.56
N ARG A 374 6.61 -34.74 1.00
CA ARG A 374 6.18 -33.50 0.34
C ARG A 374 7.27 -32.44 0.34
N ASP A 375 7.97 -32.26 1.45
CA ASP A 375 9.08 -31.33 1.62
C ASP A 375 10.01 -31.74 2.79
N GLN A 376 11.05 -30.94 3.07
CA GLN A 376 11.95 -31.15 4.22
C GLN A 376 11.22 -31.12 5.57
N SER A 377 10.08 -30.43 5.69
CA SER A 377 9.32 -30.35 6.93
C SER A 377 8.53 -31.64 7.17
N ASP A 378 7.93 -32.18 6.13
CA ASP A 378 7.22 -33.46 6.10
C ASP A 378 8.17 -34.62 6.42
N LEU A 379 9.36 -34.60 5.80
CA LEU A 379 10.45 -35.53 6.12
C LEU A 379 10.95 -35.35 7.55
N ALA A 380 11.12 -34.12 8.06
CA ALA A 380 11.54 -33.93 9.44
C ALA A 380 10.47 -34.45 10.43
N ALA A 381 9.20 -34.17 10.16
CA ALA A 381 8.08 -34.54 11.01
C ALA A 381 7.90 -36.07 11.13
N SER A 382 8.06 -36.82 10.04
CA SER A 382 7.95 -38.28 10.05
C SER A 382 9.04 -38.96 10.91
N PHE A 383 10.18 -38.30 11.10
CA PHE A 383 11.27 -38.73 11.99
C PHE A 383 11.26 -38.01 13.35
N GLY A 384 10.18 -37.29 13.69
CA GLY A 384 10.01 -36.62 14.98
C GLY A 384 10.92 -35.39 15.20
N LEU A 385 11.39 -34.77 14.12
CA LEU A 385 12.26 -33.59 14.11
C LEU A 385 11.51 -32.33 13.65
N SER A 386 11.99 -31.17 14.07
CA SER A 386 11.55 -29.89 13.48
C SER A 386 12.29 -29.63 12.17
N ALA A 387 11.60 -29.02 11.19
CA ALA A 387 12.20 -28.62 9.91
C ALA A 387 13.45 -27.74 10.10
N THR A 388 13.46 -26.87 11.11
CA THR A 388 14.61 -26.02 11.48
C THR A 388 15.80 -26.84 11.96
N THR A 389 15.55 -27.91 12.73
CA THR A 389 16.60 -28.81 13.21
C THR A 389 17.22 -29.60 12.07
N LEU A 390 16.41 -30.18 11.17
CA LEU A 390 16.91 -30.91 10.01
C LEU A 390 17.74 -29.98 9.10
N ARG A 391 17.21 -28.78 8.79
CA ARG A 391 17.93 -27.78 7.97
C ARG A 391 19.26 -27.36 8.60
N GLY A 392 19.26 -27.11 9.92
CA GLY A 392 20.48 -26.76 10.64
C GLY A 392 21.53 -27.87 10.66
N ARG A 393 21.12 -29.15 10.61
CA ARG A 393 22.05 -30.29 10.53
C ARG A 393 22.66 -30.38 9.13
N LEU A 394 21.85 -30.27 8.09
CA LEU A 394 22.30 -30.26 6.70
C LEU A 394 23.26 -29.09 6.43
N SER A 395 22.96 -27.89 6.95
CA SER A 395 23.85 -26.72 6.79
C SER A 395 25.19 -26.84 7.51
N ASN A 396 25.28 -27.73 8.51
CA ASN A 396 26.51 -28.06 9.21
C ASN A 396 27.27 -29.22 8.54
N GLY A 397 26.85 -29.66 7.34
CA GLY A 397 27.54 -30.65 6.52
C GLY A 397 27.21 -32.12 6.84
N LEU A 398 26.17 -32.41 7.61
CA LEU A 398 25.72 -33.80 7.82
C LEU A 398 24.99 -34.32 6.58
N SER A 399 25.15 -35.61 6.28
CA SER A 399 24.33 -36.29 5.26
C SER A 399 22.87 -36.41 5.71
N LEU A 400 21.96 -36.67 4.77
CA LEU A 400 20.52 -36.75 5.07
C LEU A 400 20.19 -37.89 6.05
N ASP A 401 20.82 -39.06 5.89
CA ASP A 401 20.71 -40.17 6.84
C ASP A 401 21.23 -39.79 8.24
N GLU A 402 22.43 -39.20 8.34
CA GLU A 402 23.01 -38.76 9.62
C GLU A 402 22.23 -37.60 10.26
N ALA A 403 21.59 -36.76 9.45
CA ALA A 403 20.80 -35.64 9.94
C ALA A 403 19.46 -36.11 10.53
N LEU A 404 18.93 -37.24 10.05
CA LEU A 404 17.68 -37.84 10.50
C LEU A 404 17.87 -38.84 11.65
N GLU A 405 19.02 -39.52 11.73
CA GLU A 405 19.34 -40.44 12.83
C GLU A 405 20.03 -39.72 14.01
N GLU A 406 19.38 -39.72 15.19
CA GLU A 406 19.86 -38.99 16.37
C GLU A 406 20.31 -39.92 17.50
N TRP A 407 21.49 -40.55 17.37
CA TRP A 407 22.16 -41.14 18.53
C TRP A 407 23.66 -40.88 18.50
N ARG A 408 24.14 -40.06 19.45
CA ARG A 408 25.56 -39.97 19.75
C ARG A 408 25.86 -40.79 20.99
N THR A 409 26.95 -41.52 21.01
CA THR A 409 27.48 -42.12 22.25
C THR A 409 28.12 -41.01 23.09
N GLY A 410 27.95 -41.10 24.41
CA GLY A 410 28.56 -40.21 25.37
C GLY A 410 28.79 -40.94 26.69
N THR A 411 29.88 -40.61 27.36
CA THR A 411 30.19 -41.16 28.68
C THR A 411 29.58 -40.28 29.76
N CYS A 412 28.95 -40.89 30.76
CA CYS A 412 28.37 -40.15 31.87
C CYS A 412 29.47 -39.58 32.77
N LYS A 413 29.44 -38.27 33.05
CA LYS A 413 30.46 -37.63 33.89
C LYS A 413 30.46 -38.02 35.37
N ILE A 414 29.46 -38.78 35.82
CA ILE A 414 29.32 -39.20 37.23
C ILE A 414 29.62 -40.69 37.40
N CYS A 415 29.09 -41.55 36.52
CA CYS A 415 29.26 -43.00 36.64
C CYS A 415 30.12 -43.62 35.52
N GLY A 416 30.60 -42.84 34.56
CA GLY A 416 31.45 -43.31 33.46
C GLY A 416 30.75 -44.12 32.38
N VAL A 417 29.55 -44.64 32.64
CA VAL A 417 28.79 -45.50 31.72
C VAL A 417 28.54 -44.80 30.39
N GLU A 418 28.78 -45.52 29.30
CA GLU A 418 28.43 -45.09 27.95
C GLU A 418 26.92 -45.15 27.74
N PHE A 419 26.34 -44.06 27.27
CA PHE A 419 24.92 -43.96 27.01
C PHE A 419 24.66 -43.17 25.73
N THR A 420 23.52 -43.44 25.12
CA THR A 420 23.10 -42.76 23.90
C THR A 420 22.39 -41.46 24.25
N ARG A 421 22.79 -40.35 23.60
CA ARG A 421 22.29 -39.00 23.92
C ARG A 421 21.77 -38.26 22.69
N LYS A 422 20.66 -37.54 22.91
CA LYS A 422 19.99 -36.73 21.88
C LYS A 422 20.69 -35.39 21.60
N ARG A 423 21.42 -34.80 22.56
CA ARG A 423 22.13 -33.51 22.38
C ARG A 423 23.51 -33.51 23.05
N ARG A 424 24.45 -32.67 22.58
CA ARG A 424 25.78 -32.45 23.22
C ARG A 424 25.68 -32.03 24.69
N VAL A 425 24.54 -31.43 25.07
CA VAL A 425 24.28 -30.89 26.42
C VAL A 425 23.82 -31.95 27.43
N HIS A 426 23.37 -33.12 26.97
CA HIS A 426 23.06 -34.24 27.87
C HIS A 426 24.37 -34.95 28.24
N ILE A 427 24.73 -34.86 29.53
CA ILE A 427 26.01 -35.30 30.10
C ILE A 427 25.85 -36.41 31.17
N TYR A 428 24.61 -36.80 31.48
CA TYR A 428 24.30 -37.83 32.49
C TYR A 428 23.43 -38.93 31.88
N CYS A 429 23.70 -40.19 32.24
CA CYS A 429 22.98 -41.37 31.73
C CYS A 429 21.58 -41.55 32.34
N SER A 430 21.29 -40.92 33.48
CA SER A 430 20.01 -41.04 34.20
C SER A 430 19.78 -39.84 35.12
N ASP A 431 18.52 -39.63 35.53
CA ASP A 431 18.15 -38.58 36.48
C ASP A 431 18.79 -38.79 37.87
N LYS A 432 19.10 -40.04 38.24
CA LYS A 432 19.84 -40.34 39.47
C LYS A 432 21.27 -39.77 39.45
N CYS A 433 21.97 -39.88 38.31
CA CYS A 433 23.29 -39.28 38.14
C CYS A 433 23.23 -37.75 38.07
N LYS A 434 22.16 -37.20 37.47
CA LYS A 434 21.89 -35.75 37.45
C LYS A 434 21.63 -35.19 38.86
N TRP A 435 20.94 -35.95 39.71
CA TRP A 435 20.67 -35.58 41.10
C TRP A 435 21.95 -35.63 41.96
N LYS A 436 22.78 -36.68 41.81
CA LYS A 436 24.12 -36.74 42.45
C LYS A 436 24.98 -35.53 42.09
N ALA A 437 25.05 -35.16 40.81
CA ALA A 437 25.82 -33.99 40.37
C ALA A 437 25.37 -32.67 41.03
N LYS A 438 24.07 -32.52 41.34
CA LYS A 438 23.54 -31.33 42.01
C LYS A 438 23.87 -31.27 43.50
N ASN A 439 23.89 -32.42 44.19
CA ASN A 439 24.09 -32.47 45.64
C ASN A 439 25.55 -32.58 46.05
N ASP A 440 26.41 -33.20 45.24
CA ASP A 440 27.86 -33.33 45.52
C ASP A 440 28.66 -32.08 45.12
N GLY A 441 27.99 -30.95 44.84
CA GLY A 441 28.65 -29.68 44.56
C GLY A 441 29.40 -29.60 43.23
N TYR A 442 29.11 -30.47 42.25
CA TYR A 442 29.77 -30.46 40.95
C TYR A 442 29.41 -29.19 40.16
N LYS A 443 30.30 -28.19 40.19
CA LYS A 443 30.10 -26.90 39.48
C LYS A 443 30.26 -27.08 37.97
N SER A 444 29.17 -26.99 37.24
CA SER A 444 29.18 -26.93 35.78
C SER A 444 29.81 -25.62 35.29
N GLY A 445 31.02 -25.71 34.75
CA GLY A 445 31.64 -24.69 33.90
C GLY A 445 32.14 -23.44 34.63
N ILE A 446 33.46 -23.31 34.73
CA ILE A 446 34.13 -22.03 34.98
C ILE A 446 33.70 -21.09 33.83
N LYS A 447 32.80 -20.14 34.09
CA LYS A 447 32.73 -18.94 33.26
C LYS A 447 34.02 -18.18 33.55
N SER A 448 34.97 -18.17 32.62
CA SER A 448 36.17 -17.36 32.75
C SER A 448 35.75 -15.90 33.01
N LYS A 449 36.07 -15.39 34.20
CA LYS A 449 36.00 -13.95 34.47
C LYS A 449 37.03 -13.31 33.55
N ILE A 450 36.58 -12.61 32.51
CA ILE A 450 37.46 -11.77 31.69
C ILE A 450 37.66 -10.48 32.49
N SER A 451 38.82 -10.37 33.16
CA SER A 451 39.28 -9.12 33.74
C SER A 451 39.84 -8.22 32.64
N ILE A 452 39.49 -6.94 32.66
CA ILE A 452 39.97 -5.94 31.70
C ILE A 452 40.96 -5.04 32.44
N VAL A 453 42.14 -4.82 31.87
CA VAL A 453 43.10 -3.83 32.37
C VAL A 453 43.07 -2.64 31.42
N TYR A 454 42.75 -1.47 31.94
CA TYR A 454 42.71 -0.24 31.15
C TYR A 454 43.11 0.94 32.04
N ASP A 455 44.03 1.77 31.57
CA ASP A 455 44.58 2.94 32.28
C ASP A 455 45.07 2.62 33.71
N GLY A 456 45.78 1.49 33.86
CA GLY A 456 46.33 1.05 35.15
C GLY A 456 45.32 0.45 36.13
N VAL A 457 44.02 0.47 35.82
CA VAL A 457 42.95 -0.09 36.67
C VAL A 457 42.52 -1.47 36.15
N VAL A 458 42.37 -2.43 37.07
CA VAL A 458 41.88 -3.77 36.79
C VAL A 458 40.39 -3.85 37.09
N TYR A 459 39.59 -4.11 36.05
CA TYR A 459 38.15 -4.31 36.15
C TYR A 459 37.85 -5.80 36.16
N GLU A 460 37.09 -6.28 37.15
CA GLU A 460 36.80 -7.71 37.32
C GLU A 460 35.85 -8.28 36.26
N SER A 461 35.17 -7.40 35.51
CA SER A 461 34.30 -7.81 34.42
C SER A 461 34.06 -6.70 33.41
N VAL A 462 33.73 -7.12 32.19
CA VAL A 462 33.19 -6.25 31.12
C VAL A 462 31.96 -5.44 31.59
N SER A 463 31.20 -5.90 32.61
CA SER A 463 30.04 -5.16 33.15
C SER A 463 30.48 -3.97 33.99
N GLN A 464 31.49 -4.18 34.84
CA GLN A 464 32.03 -3.15 35.72
C GLN A 464 32.66 -2.03 34.88
N PHE A 465 33.47 -2.42 33.90
CA PHE A 465 34.04 -1.50 32.93
C PHE A 465 32.96 -0.71 32.17
N ALA A 466 31.93 -1.39 31.65
CA ALA A 466 30.88 -0.71 30.90
C ALA A 466 30.07 0.30 31.74
N LYS A 467 29.92 0.03 33.05
CA LYS A 467 29.19 0.92 33.97
C LYS A 467 30.01 2.16 34.32
N GLU A 468 31.31 2.01 34.57
CA GLU A 468 32.21 3.12 34.92
C GLU A 468 32.35 4.13 33.76
N TYR A 469 32.52 3.62 32.54
CA TYR A 469 32.67 4.46 31.34
C TYR A 469 31.34 4.81 30.66
N GLY A 470 30.19 4.44 31.24
CA GLY A 470 28.86 4.82 30.75
C GLY A 470 28.50 4.28 29.36
N ILE A 471 28.98 3.09 28.98
CA ILE A 471 28.83 2.52 27.63
C ILE A 471 27.90 1.29 27.60
N GLU A 472 27.26 1.04 26.46
CA GLU A 472 26.40 -0.14 26.29
C GLU A 472 27.22 -1.46 26.29
N ARG A 473 27.13 -2.23 27.39
CA ARG A 473 27.82 -3.52 27.61
C ARG A 473 27.78 -4.46 26.40
N THR A 474 26.62 -4.59 25.75
CA THR A 474 26.42 -5.51 24.61
C THR A 474 27.23 -5.06 23.40
N SER A 475 27.25 -3.76 23.11
CA SER A 475 28.02 -3.18 22.01
C SER A 475 29.52 -3.33 22.24
N PHE A 476 29.99 -3.00 23.45
CA PHE A 476 31.39 -3.11 23.82
C PHE A 476 31.90 -4.56 23.75
N LYS A 477 31.12 -5.52 24.28
CA LYS A 477 31.43 -6.96 24.18
C LYS A 477 31.52 -7.43 22.72
N ASN A 478 30.62 -6.95 21.86
CA ASN A 478 30.62 -7.33 20.44
C ASN A 478 31.87 -6.78 19.71
N PHE A 479 32.32 -5.57 20.02
CA PHE A 479 33.56 -5.02 19.46
C PHE A 479 34.79 -5.80 19.90
N LEU A 480 34.90 -6.14 21.18
CA LEU A 480 35.99 -7.01 21.68
C LEU A 480 35.97 -8.40 21.04
N SER A 481 34.79 -9.00 20.82
CA SER A 481 34.68 -10.30 20.14
C SER A 481 35.10 -10.28 18.66
N ARG A 482 35.18 -9.08 18.07
CA ARG A 482 35.65 -8.85 16.70
C ARG A 482 37.15 -8.51 16.66
N GLY A 483 37.84 -8.59 17.79
CA GLY A 483 39.30 -8.42 17.88
C GLY A 483 39.78 -6.97 17.98
N LEU A 484 38.89 -6.00 18.24
CA LEU A 484 39.29 -4.60 18.42
C LEU A 484 40.01 -4.41 19.76
N SER A 485 40.91 -3.42 19.81
CA SER A 485 41.54 -3.00 21.06
C SER A 485 40.50 -2.41 22.03
N ILE A 486 40.83 -2.37 23.32
CA ILE A 486 39.93 -1.81 24.36
C ILE A 486 39.61 -0.34 24.05
N GLU A 487 40.61 0.41 23.59
CA GLU A 487 40.51 1.83 23.25
C GLU A 487 39.69 2.07 21.97
N GLU A 488 39.92 1.27 20.92
CA GLU A 488 39.11 1.32 19.70
C GLU A 488 37.64 0.96 19.97
N ALA A 489 37.40 -0.04 20.83
CA ALA A 489 36.06 -0.46 21.20
C ALA A 489 35.33 0.62 22.03
N LEU A 490 36.04 1.33 22.90
CA LEU A 490 35.53 2.48 23.65
C LEU A 490 35.12 3.62 22.71
N ASN A 491 36.00 4.01 21.78
CA ASN A 491 35.75 5.09 20.84
C ASN A 491 34.56 4.79 19.91
N LYS A 492 34.42 3.55 19.45
CA LYS A 492 33.24 3.12 18.66
C LYS A 492 31.95 3.10 19.45
N CYS A 493 31.98 2.75 20.73
CA CYS A 493 30.82 2.84 21.61
C CYS A 493 30.37 4.30 21.79
N ARG A 494 31.31 5.22 22.08
CA ARG A 494 31.02 6.66 22.23
C ARG A 494 30.46 7.29 20.96
N LEU A 495 31.05 6.98 19.79
CA LEU A 495 30.54 7.45 18.50
C LEU A 495 29.10 6.98 18.27
N LYS A 496 28.79 5.71 18.55
CA LYS A 496 27.45 5.15 18.36
C LYS A 496 26.40 5.85 19.23
N ASP A 497 26.73 6.18 20.48
CA ASP A 497 25.78 6.84 21.39
C ASP A 497 25.63 8.34 21.08
N HIS A 498 26.70 9.03 20.67
CA HIS A 498 26.63 10.41 20.17
C HIS A 498 25.74 10.50 18.91
N LEU A 499 25.88 9.56 17.96
CA LEU A 499 25.05 9.51 16.75
C LEU A 499 23.58 9.20 17.03
N LYS A 500 23.28 8.38 18.05
CA LYS A 500 21.90 8.18 18.50
C LYS A 500 21.30 9.48 19.06
N SER A 501 22.05 10.20 19.89
CA SER A 501 21.64 11.51 20.42
C SER A 501 21.40 12.52 19.30
N PHE A 502 22.35 12.61 18.35
CA PHE A 502 22.25 13.48 17.18
C PHE A 502 21.04 13.15 16.29
N SER A 503 20.75 11.86 16.08
CA SER A 503 19.55 11.42 15.34
C SER A 503 18.24 11.80 16.04
N ALA A 504 18.23 11.81 17.39
CA ALA A 504 17.07 12.20 18.18
C ALA A 504 16.81 13.72 18.13
N GLU A 505 17.87 14.54 18.15
CA GLU A 505 17.79 16.00 17.97
C GLU A 505 17.25 16.39 16.58
N ILE A 506 17.63 15.67 15.52
CA ILE A 506 17.09 15.86 14.16
C ILE A 506 15.59 15.53 14.09
N ILE A 507 15.14 14.50 14.82
CA ILE A 507 13.71 14.14 14.88
C ILE A 507 12.91 15.19 15.66
N CYS A 508 13.51 15.78 16.71
CA CYS A 508 12.89 16.80 17.55
C CYS A 508 12.75 18.16 16.84
N SER A 509 13.77 18.59 16.07
CA SER A 509 13.77 19.86 15.32
C SER A 509 12.73 19.92 14.19
N ARG A 510 12.32 18.77 13.60
CA ARG A 510 11.17 18.70 12.68
C ARG A 510 9.84 19.14 13.32
N LYS A 511 9.75 19.20 14.66
CA LYS A 511 8.56 19.63 15.39
C LYS A 511 8.58 21.10 15.86
N GLY A 512 9.67 21.85 15.66
CA GLY A 512 9.68 23.29 15.95
C GLY A 512 11.09 23.89 15.97
N GLY A 513 11.45 24.62 14.91
CA GLY A 513 12.70 25.41 14.82
C GLY A 513 13.55 25.08 13.60
N LYS A 514 13.89 26.10 12.79
CA LYS A 514 14.75 25.95 11.59
C LYS A 514 16.23 25.92 11.99
N ILE A 515 16.76 24.74 12.29
CA ILE A 515 18.23 24.50 12.28
C ILE A 515 18.61 24.15 10.83
N THR A 516 19.61 24.83 10.25
CA THR A 516 20.00 24.56 8.87
C THR A 516 20.93 23.33 8.79
N LYS A 517 20.96 22.66 7.63
CA LYS A 517 21.88 21.54 7.41
C LYS A 517 23.35 21.93 7.65
N SER A 518 23.72 23.19 7.39
CA SER A 518 25.08 23.69 7.59
C SER A 518 25.48 23.76 9.06
N ASP A 519 24.55 24.14 9.95
CA ASP A 519 24.80 24.22 11.39
C ASP A 519 25.01 22.83 12.01
N MET A 520 24.28 21.82 11.49
CA MET A 520 24.42 20.42 11.92
C MET A 520 25.79 19.82 11.56
N PHE A 521 26.31 20.08 10.36
CA PHE A 521 27.64 19.60 9.98
C PHE A 521 28.75 20.27 10.80
N LYS A 522 28.64 21.58 11.07
CA LYS A 522 29.60 22.31 11.92
C LYS A 522 29.64 21.77 13.36
N SER A 523 28.49 21.43 13.94
CA SER A 523 28.42 20.82 15.28
C SER A 523 29.08 19.45 15.33
N PHE A 524 28.92 18.64 14.28
CA PHE A 524 29.56 17.33 14.19
C PHE A 524 31.08 17.43 13.98
N GLU A 525 31.52 18.38 13.14
CA GLU A 525 32.95 18.66 12.91
C GLU A 525 33.65 19.18 14.17
N SER A 526 32.99 20.05 14.95
CA SER A 526 33.52 20.54 16.24
C SER A 526 33.72 19.39 17.23
N TRP A 527 32.72 18.53 17.40
CA TRP A 527 32.81 17.35 18.28
C TRP A 527 33.88 16.36 17.81
N ALA A 528 33.98 16.12 16.49
CA ALA A 528 34.99 15.23 15.94
C ALA A 528 36.40 15.78 16.18
N SER A 529 36.60 17.09 16.01
CA SER A 529 37.86 17.77 16.31
C SER A 529 38.25 17.67 17.79
N GLU A 530 37.28 17.80 18.71
CA GLU A 530 37.50 17.67 20.16
C GLU A 530 37.87 16.24 20.59
N ASN A 531 37.46 15.23 19.82
CA ASN A 531 37.72 13.81 20.11
C ASN A 531 38.83 13.20 19.23
N SER A 532 39.61 14.04 18.53
CA SER A 532 40.70 13.62 17.63
C SER A 532 40.23 12.65 16.52
N ILE A 533 39.00 12.81 16.04
CA ILE A 533 38.40 12.01 14.97
C ILE A 533 38.52 12.76 13.65
N THR A 534 39.07 12.10 12.61
CA THR A 534 39.15 12.69 11.28
C THR A 534 37.91 12.33 10.47
N VAL A 535 37.24 13.34 9.94
CA VAL A 535 36.00 13.18 9.17
C VAL A 535 36.29 13.43 7.69
N SER A 536 35.97 12.45 6.84
CA SER A 536 36.14 12.58 5.38
C SER A 536 34.78 12.54 4.67
N TYR A 537 34.63 13.36 3.62
CA TYR A 537 33.39 13.48 2.85
C TYR A 537 33.55 12.90 1.45
N GLN A 538 32.70 11.95 1.06
CA GLN A 538 32.61 11.49 -0.33
C GLN A 538 31.24 11.78 -0.94
N LYS A 539 31.24 12.36 -2.14
CA LYS A 539 30.04 12.75 -2.89
C LYS A 539 29.72 11.68 -3.95
N GLN A 540 28.49 11.19 -3.99
CA GLN A 540 28.05 10.26 -5.05
C GLN A 540 26.64 10.59 -5.55
N ALA A 541 26.43 10.45 -6.86
CA ALA A 541 25.14 10.66 -7.50
C ALA A 541 24.24 9.41 -7.33
N PHE A 542 23.09 9.57 -6.69
CA PHE A 542 22.05 8.53 -6.63
C PHE A 542 20.77 8.99 -7.34
N THR A 543 20.19 8.08 -8.10
CA THR A 543 18.86 8.18 -8.73
C THR A 543 17.76 7.95 -7.69
N LYS A 544 16.67 8.71 -7.82
CA LYS A 544 15.53 8.82 -6.88
C LYS A 544 15.00 7.47 -6.36
N GLY A 545 15.05 7.29 -5.04
CA GLY A 545 14.32 6.28 -4.27
C GLY A 545 14.63 6.43 -2.78
N MET A 546 13.60 6.50 -1.94
CA MET A 546 13.65 6.80 -0.50
C MET A 546 14.84 6.17 0.26
N VAL A 547 15.61 6.99 0.98
CA VAL A 547 16.52 6.53 2.04
C VAL A 547 16.22 7.27 3.34
N SER A 548 15.81 6.53 4.37
CA SER A 548 15.78 7.00 5.76
C SER A 548 17.21 7.07 6.31
N LEU A 549 17.54 8.12 7.10
CA LEU A 549 18.77 8.18 7.90
C LEU A 549 18.89 6.90 8.74
N GLY A 550 19.87 6.06 8.42
CA GLY A 550 20.10 4.78 9.09
C GLY A 550 21.59 4.51 9.24
N TRP A 551 21.97 3.88 10.35
CA TRP A 551 23.36 3.54 10.66
C TRP A 551 23.68 2.11 10.22
N ARG A 552 24.68 1.93 9.35
CA ARG A 552 25.19 0.61 8.98
C ARG A 552 26.72 0.67 8.92
N HIS A 553 27.40 -0.14 9.73
CA HIS A 553 28.87 -0.31 9.70
C HIS A 553 29.69 0.99 9.86
N GLY A 554 29.30 1.92 10.74
CA GLY A 554 30.04 3.16 10.96
C GLY A 554 29.70 4.30 10.00
N ARG A 555 28.71 4.12 9.11
CA ARG A 555 28.31 5.13 8.11
C ARG A 555 26.98 5.80 8.46
N ILE A 556 26.92 7.12 8.25
CA ILE A 556 25.69 7.92 8.29
C ILE A 556 25.19 8.10 6.86
N LEU A 557 23.95 7.69 6.61
CA LEU A 557 23.29 7.77 5.31
C LEU A 557 22.42 9.03 5.20
N SER A 558 22.73 9.93 4.27
CA SER A 558 21.83 11.02 3.84
C SER A 558 21.49 10.89 2.34
N GLU A 559 20.46 11.61 1.86
CA GLU A 559 20.00 11.54 0.46
C GLU A 559 21.09 11.83 -0.59
N HIS A 560 22.22 12.48 -0.24
CA HIS A 560 23.24 12.91 -1.21
C HIS A 560 24.73 12.71 -0.79
N TYR A 561 25.02 12.26 0.44
CA TYR A 561 26.40 12.16 0.94
C TYR A 561 26.58 10.95 1.86
N TRP A 562 27.76 10.33 1.77
CA TRP A 562 28.29 9.38 2.75
C TRP A 562 29.35 10.09 3.61
N LEU A 563 29.27 9.87 4.92
CA LEU A 563 30.32 10.21 5.88
C LEU A 563 31.08 8.94 6.22
N ASP A 564 32.34 8.86 5.78
CA ASP A 564 33.29 7.85 6.25
C ASP A 564 34.12 8.49 7.37
N VAL A 565 33.94 7.95 8.58
CA VAL A 565 34.62 8.39 9.80
C VAL A 565 35.77 7.43 10.05
N GLU A 566 36.99 7.90 9.86
CA GLU A 566 38.21 7.15 10.19
C GLU A 566 38.75 7.67 11.52
N PHE A 567 39.04 6.73 12.42
CA PHE A 567 39.79 7.02 13.64
C PHE A 567 41.26 7.00 13.27
N VAL A 568 41.98 8.10 13.52
CA VAL A 568 43.45 8.15 13.38
C VAL A 568 44.07 7.54 14.63
#